data_AF-A0A367LTU2-F1
#
_entry.id   AF-A0A367LTU2-F1
#
_cell.length_a   1.000
_cell.length_b   1.000
_cell.length_c   1.000
_cell.angle_alpha   90.00
_cell.angle_beta   90.00
_cell.angle_gamma   90.00
#
_symmetry.space_group_name_H-M   'P 1'
#
loop_
_entity.id
_entity.type
_entity.pdbx_description
1 polymer ?
#
loop_
_entity_poly.entity_id
_entity_poly.type
_entity_poly.pdbx_seq_one_letter_code
_entity_poly.pdbx_strand_id
1 'polypeptide(L)'
;LFPEDGETTEKLLQKAEQTMTLAKTRSRNRYQFYIASVDSEMRRRRELEKDLRDALQRHELHLVYQPQVDYRDHRVVGVEALLR
;
A
#
# COMPACT_ATOMS: atom_id res chain seq x y z
N LEU A 1 13.78 20.72 40.38
CA LEU A 1 12.46 20.45 39.76
C LEU A 1 12.71 19.31 38.78
N PHE A 2 12.04 18.18 39.00
CA PHE A 2 11.90 17.10 38.03
C PHE A 2 11.54 17.62 36.63
N PRO A 3 11.79 16.85 35.55
CA PRO A 3 12.70 15.68 35.43
C PRO A 3 13.80 15.89 34.36
N GLU A 4 14.99 15.26 34.37
CA GLU A 4 15.32 13.81 34.45
C GLU A 4 14.77 12.99 33.27
N ASP A 5 15.54 12.85 32.19
CA ASP A 5 15.74 11.56 31.50
C ASP A 5 16.52 11.73 30.18
N GLY A 6 17.55 10.89 30.02
CA GLY A 6 17.75 10.19 28.75
C GLY A 6 18.81 10.73 27.81
N GLU A 7 20.07 10.34 28.07
CA GLU A 7 20.97 9.92 27.01
C GLU A 7 20.21 9.01 26.03
N THR A 8 19.84 9.44 24.81
CA THR A 8 19.81 8.55 23.63
C THR A 8 19.34 9.16 22.32
N THR A 9 18.54 10.23 22.22
CA THR A 9 17.91 10.55 20.92
C THR A 9 18.86 11.08 19.84
N GLU A 10 19.64 12.14 20.07
CA GLU A 10 20.52 12.65 18.99
C GLU A 10 21.68 11.71 18.68
N LYS A 11 22.27 11.07 19.70
CA LYS A 11 23.37 10.10 19.49
C LYS A 11 22.89 8.81 18.82
N LEU A 12 21.66 8.37 19.08
CA LEU A 12 21.08 7.18 18.45
C LEU A 12 20.58 7.51 17.04
N LEU A 13 20.12 8.74 16.78
CA LEU A 13 19.83 9.24 15.43
C LEU A 13 21.10 9.34 14.59
N GLN A 14 22.17 9.92 15.15
CA GLN A 14 23.47 10.04 14.48
C GLN A 14 24.14 8.67 14.25
N LYS A 15 24.04 7.75 15.23
CA LYS A 15 24.48 6.35 15.05
C LYS A 15 23.59 5.59 14.07
N ALA A 16 22.29 5.85 14.01
CA ALA A 16 21.38 5.23 13.04
C ALA A 16 21.65 5.72 11.62
N GLU A 17 21.94 7.01 11.42
CA GLU A 17 22.38 7.54 10.13
C GLU A 17 23.73 6.97 9.71
N GLN A 18 24.69 6.85 10.63
CA GLN A 18 25.99 6.22 10.35
C GLN A 18 25.86 4.73 10.06
N THR A 19 24.99 4.00 10.78
CA THR A 19 24.73 2.57 10.54
C THR A 19 23.95 2.36 9.23
N MET A 20 23.00 3.23 8.91
CA MET A 20 22.29 3.24 7.63
C MET A 20 23.26 3.52 6.48
N THR A 21 24.21 4.45 6.66
CA THR A 21 25.22 4.78 5.65
C THR A 21 26.22 3.63 5.49
N LEU A 22 26.69 3.03 6.58
CA LEU A 22 27.59 1.86 6.56
C LEU A 22 26.92 0.60 5.96
N ALA A 23 25.62 0.39 6.21
CA ALA A 23 24.83 -0.66 5.56
C ALA A 23 24.64 -0.39 4.06
N LYS A 24 24.46 0.88 3.65
CA LYS A 24 24.38 1.29 2.24
C LYS A 24 25.69 1.06 1.48
N THR A 25 26.85 1.19 2.13
CA THR A 25 28.16 0.93 1.47
C THR A 25 28.40 -0.55 1.19
N ARG A 26 27.90 -1.47 2.04
CA ARG A 26 27.98 -2.94 1.80
C ARG A 26 26.85 -3.51 0.94
N SER A 27 25.73 -2.80 0.79
CA SER A 27 24.50 -3.30 0.17
C SER A 27 23.91 -2.34 -0.88
N ARG A 28 24.77 -1.60 -1.59
CA ARG A 28 24.39 -0.55 -2.56
C ARG A 28 23.37 -1.05 -3.58
N ASN A 29 23.54 -2.28 -4.09
CA ASN A 29 22.57 -2.90 -5.00
C ASN A 29 21.19 -3.08 -4.35
N ARG A 30 21.11 -3.66 -3.15
CA ARG A 30 19.83 -3.97 -2.49
C ARG A 30 19.04 -2.71 -2.11
N TYR A 31 19.72 -1.65 -1.68
CA TYR A 31 19.08 -0.36 -1.40
C TYR A 31 18.57 0.31 -2.68
N GLN A 32 19.34 0.24 -3.78
CA GLN A 32 18.91 0.74 -5.08
C GLN A 32 17.70 -0.03 -5.64
N PHE A 33 17.69 -1.37 -5.51
CA PHE A 33 16.51 -2.18 -5.85
C PHE A 33 15.30 -1.85 -4.97
N TYR A 34 15.50 -1.68 -3.66
CA TYR A 34 14.42 -1.29 -2.75
C TYR A 34 13.85 0.09 -3.12
N ILE A 35 14.68 1.11 -3.33
CA ILE A 35 14.21 2.43 -3.77
C ILE A 35 13.49 2.33 -5.12
N ALA A 36 14.06 1.63 -6.10
CA ALA A 36 13.43 1.46 -7.40
C ALA A 36 12.05 0.77 -7.27
N SER A 37 11.93 -0.24 -6.40
CA SER A 37 10.67 -0.94 -6.13
C SER A 37 9.64 -0.04 -5.43
N VAL A 38 10.05 0.75 -4.44
CA VAL A 38 9.17 1.70 -3.76
C VAL A 38 8.70 2.79 -4.72
N ASP A 39 9.60 3.28 -5.56
CA ASP A 39 9.31 4.28 -6.57
C ASP A 39 8.38 3.74 -7.68
N SER A 40 8.54 2.48 -8.10
CA SER A 40 7.61 1.82 -9.03
C SER A 40 6.22 1.60 -8.42
N GLU A 41 6.13 1.16 -7.16
CA GLU A 41 4.85 0.98 -6.45
C GLU A 41 4.11 2.31 -6.29
N MET A 42 4.83 3.38 -5.91
CA MET A 42 4.24 4.71 -5.80
C MET A 42 3.75 5.24 -7.14
N ARG A 43 4.48 5.02 -8.24
CA ARG A 43 4.01 5.36 -9.59
C ARG A 43 2.75 4.57 -9.94
N ARG A 44 2.76 3.26 -9.74
CA ARG A 44 1.63 2.39 -10.09
C ARG A 44 0.36 2.77 -9.33
N ARG A 45 0.49 3.11 -8.05
CA ARG A 45 -0.64 3.59 -7.24
C ARG A 45 -1.19 4.92 -7.74
N ARG A 46 -0.33 5.87 -8.09
CA ARG A 46 -0.76 7.17 -8.66
C ARG A 46 -1.47 7.00 -9.99
N GLU A 47 -0.96 6.11 -10.85
CA GLU A 47 -1.62 5.76 -12.12
C GLU A 47 -3.01 5.17 -11.85
N LEU A 48 -3.12 4.18 -10.96
CA LEU A 48 -4.39 3.57 -10.62
C LEU A 48 -5.40 4.59 -10.04
N GLU A 49 -4.96 5.51 -9.18
CA GLU A 49 -5.82 6.57 -8.63
C GLU A 49 -6.34 7.51 -9.73
N LYS A 50 -5.50 7.83 -10.72
CA LYS A 50 -5.92 8.61 -11.88
C LYS A 50 -6.90 7.83 -12.75
N ASP A 51 -6.58 6.57 -13.07
CA ASP A 51 -7.40 5.72 -13.91
C ASP A 51 -8.79 5.50 -13.30
N LEU A 52 -8.89 5.28 -11.97
CA LEU A 52 -10.18 5.15 -11.28
C LEU A 52 -11.01 6.44 -11.33
N ARG A 53 -10.37 7.61 -11.24
CA ARG A 53 -11.06 8.91 -11.36
C ARG A 53 -11.60 9.11 -12.77
N ASP A 54 -10.80 8.77 -13.77
CA ASP A 54 -11.19 8.85 -15.18
C ASP A 54 -12.30 7.83 -15.50
N ALA A 55 -12.20 6.60 -15.01
CA ALA A 55 -13.19 5.53 -15.20
C ALA A 55 -14.57 5.92 -14.67
N LEU A 56 -14.63 6.63 -13.55
CA LEU A 56 -15.89 7.15 -13.02
C LEU A 56 -16.51 8.20 -13.96
N GLN A 57 -15.71 9.12 -14.49
CA GLN A 57 -16.20 10.15 -15.43
C GLN A 57 -16.60 9.55 -16.78
N ARG A 58 -15.93 8.49 -17.22
CA ARG A 58 -16.16 7.81 -18.49
C ARG A 58 -17.22 6.71 -18.42
N HIS A 59 -17.81 6.49 -17.24
CA HIS A 59 -18.79 5.42 -17.00
C HIS A 59 -18.26 4.01 -17.34
N GLU A 60 -16.98 3.77 -17.06
CA GLU A 60 -16.33 2.47 -17.28
C GLU A 60 -16.59 1.48 -16.13
N LEU A 61 -17.15 1.98 -15.01
CA LEU A 61 -17.56 1.17 -13.86
C LEU A 61 -19.01 0.73 -13.98
N HIS A 62 -19.28 -0.55 -13.76
CA HIS A 62 -20.64 -1.11 -13.79
C HIS A 62 -20.85 -2.17 -12.71
N LEU A 63 -22.11 -2.38 -12.33
CA LEU A 63 -22.47 -3.45 -11.39
C LEU A 63 -22.75 -4.74 -12.16
N VAL A 64 -22.12 -5.82 -11.72
CA VAL A 64 -22.53 -7.19 -12.05
C VAL A 64 -23.21 -7.81 -10.84
N TYR A 65 -24.05 -8.81 -11.07
CA TYR A 65 -24.86 -9.42 -10.02
C TYR A 65 -24.57 -10.90 -9.91
N GLN A 66 -24.24 -11.35 -8.70
CA GLN A 66 -24.04 -12.77 -8.40
C GLN A 66 -25.22 -13.29 -7.58
N PRO A 67 -25.97 -14.29 -8.08
CA PRO A 67 -27.10 -14.84 -7.34
C PRO A 67 -26.63 -15.65 -6.12
N GLN A 68 -27.34 -15.49 -5.01
CA GLN A 68 -27.23 -16.34 -3.83
C GLN A 68 -28.35 -17.36 -3.86
N VAL A 69 -28.01 -18.64 -3.76
CA VAL A 69 -28.93 -19.76 -3.93
C VAL A 69 -29.09 -20.51 -2.61
N ASP A 70 -30.33 -20.76 -2.20
CA ASP A 70 -30.63 -21.67 -1.09
C ASP A 70 -30.32 -23.10 -1.52
N TYR A 71 -29.47 -23.79 -0.75
CA TYR A 71 -29.04 -25.14 -1.05
C TYR A 71 -30.16 -26.19 -0.93
N ARG A 72 -31.19 -25.93 -0.13
CA ARG A 72 -32.27 -26.90 0.14
C ARG A 72 -33.23 -27.03 -1.03
N ASP A 73 -33.63 -25.92 -1.63
CA ASP A 73 -34.63 -25.88 -2.69
C ASP A 73 -34.14 -25.26 -4.01
N HIS A 74 -32.84 -24.91 -4.09
CA HIS A 74 -32.17 -24.34 -5.26
C HIS A 74 -32.79 -23.04 -5.76
N ARG A 75 -33.50 -22.30 -4.89
CA ARG A 75 -34.09 -21.01 -5.24
C ARG A 75 -33.09 -19.88 -5.02
N VAL A 76 -33.17 -18.88 -5.89
CA VAL A 76 -32.46 -17.61 -5.68
C VAL A 76 -33.09 -16.89 -4.50
N VAL A 77 -32.32 -16.65 -3.45
CA VAL A 77 -32.76 -15.96 -2.23
C VAL A 77 -32.24 -14.53 -2.13
N GLY A 78 -31.28 -14.17 -2.98
CA GLY A 78 -30.72 -12.83 -3.04
C GLY A 78 -29.75 -12.66 -4.19
N VAL A 79 -29.22 -11.46 -4.33
CA VAL A 79 -28.16 -11.14 -5.28
C VAL A 79 -27.12 -10.24 -4.60
N GLU A 80 -25.85 -10.53 -4.82
CA GLU A 80 -24.74 -9.67 -4.44
C GLU A 80 -24.38 -8.76 -5.62
N ALA A 81 -24.32 -7.45 -5.37
CA ALA A 81 -23.89 -6.47 -6.36
C ALA A 81 -22.38 -6.28 -6.27
N LEU A 82 -21.68 -6.49 -7.38
CA LEU A 82 -20.22 -6.45 -7.46
C LEU A 82 -19.80 -5.39 -8.49
N LEU A 83 -19.00 -4.41 -8.08
CA LEU A 83 -18.46 -3.42 -9.01
C LEU A 83 -17.40 -4.06 -9.92
N ARG A 84 -17.43 -3.69 -11.20
CA ARG A 84 -16.48 -4.09 -12.24
C ARG A 84 -16.03 -2.89 -13.04
#